data_AF-A0A0E9M2B9-F1
#
_entry.id   AF-A0A0E9M2B9-F1
#
_cell.length_a   1.000
_cell.length_b   1.000
_cell.length_c   1.000
_cell.angle_alpha   90.00
_cell.angle_beta   90.00
_cell.angle_gamma   90.00
#
_symmetry.space_group_name_H-M   'P 1'
#
loop_
_entity.id
_entity.type
_entity.pdbx_description
1 polymer ?
#
loop_
_entity_poly.entity_id
_entity_poly.type
_entity_poly.pdbx_seq_one_letter_code
_entity_poly.pdbx_strand_id
1 'polypeptide(L)'
;MEDANSMTYSTLEKGYDFFISDKWRKKYHFKIFSFPIPCGWLSEAIEVLKDNPVFERRMFQIISDFDADIEKSELQLKARIKRGINKRYLISNPDGRLAIGEDGKVAGRILWDQEVPGSEFQRYFEMDGKKITAEEFIELFSSFEGWNFRLQMLDPSEDLDG
;
A
#
# COMPACT_ATOMS: atom_id res chain seq x y z
N MET A 1 -17.76 -1.01 36.17
CA MET A 1 -18.20 -0.96 34.77
C MET A 1 -17.03 -1.47 33.97
N GLU A 2 -17.10 -2.71 33.50
CA GLU A 2 -16.13 -3.25 32.56
C GLU A 2 -16.40 -2.59 31.21
N ASP A 3 -15.43 -1.85 30.70
CA ASP A 3 -15.53 -1.23 29.38
C ASP A 3 -15.62 -2.34 28.33
N ALA A 4 -16.64 -2.24 27.50
CA ALA A 4 -16.94 -3.18 26.43
C ALA A 4 -15.77 -3.29 25.44
N ASN A 5 -14.96 -4.34 25.63
CA ASN A 5 -14.37 -5.18 24.58
C ASN A 5 -13.90 -4.46 23.31
N SER A 6 -12.85 -3.63 23.40
CA SER A 6 -12.14 -3.18 22.20
C SER A 6 -11.34 -4.36 21.62
N MET A 7 -11.89 -5.03 20.60
CA MET A 7 -11.13 -6.03 19.85
C MET A 7 -10.12 -5.32 18.95
N THR A 8 -8.87 -5.21 19.41
CA THR A 8 -7.76 -4.82 18.52
C THR A 8 -7.39 -6.01 17.63
N TYR A 9 -7.60 -5.85 16.32
CA TYR A 9 -7.14 -6.80 15.31
C TYR A 9 -5.81 -6.30 14.75
N SER A 10 -4.77 -7.13 14.84
CA SER A 10 -3.48 -6.89 14.22
C SER A 10 -3.23 -7.98 13.19
N THR A 11 -3.31 -7.62 11.91
CA THR A 11 -3.06 -8.56 10.80
C THR A 11 -1.66 -9.15 10.86
N LEU A 12 -0.67 -8.37 11.31
CA LEU A 12 0.72 -8.85 11.45
C LEU A 12 0.86 -9.93 12.53
N GLU A 13 0.05 -9.87 13.60
CA GLU A 13 0.11 -10.82 14.71
C GLU A 13 -0.77 -12.06 14.46
N LYS A 14 -2.00 -11.84 13.99
CA LYS A 14 -3.04 -12.88 13.90
C LYS A 14 -3.17 -13.48 12.49
N GLY A 15 -2.61 -12.84 11.48
CA GLY A 15 -2.72 -13.27 10.10
C GLY A 15 -1.89 -14.52 9.77
N TYR A 16 -2.34 -15.25 8.76
CA TYR A 16 -1.58 -16.37 8.21
C TYR A 16 -0.55 -15.88 7.18
N ASP A 17 0.51 -16.66 6.99
CA ASP A 17 1.59 -16.32 6.06
C ASP A 17 1.21 -16.63 4.61
N PHE A 18 1.41 -15.65 3.74
CA PHE A 18 1.20 -15.78 2.30
C PHE A 18 2.45 -15.31 1.55
N PHE A 19 2.99 -16.20 0.71
CA PHE A 19 4.19 -15.93 -0.09
C PHE A 19 3.81 -15.86 -1.57
N ILE A 20 4.28 -14.82 -2.24
CA ILE A 20 4.01 -14.58 -3.66
C ILE A 20 5.23 -13.97 -4.33
N SER A 21 5.38 -14.15 -5.64
CA SER A 21 6.42 -13.49 -6.43
C SER A 21 5.82 -12.54 -7.44
N ASP A 22 6.49 -11.43 -7.73
CA ASP A 22 6.14 -10.54 -8.84
C ASP A 22 6.57 -11.14 -10.20
N LYS A 23 6.30 -10.43 -11.30
CA LYS A 23 6.71 -10.83 -12.66
C LYS A 23 8.23 -10.77 -12.89
N TRP A 24 8.97 -10.09 -12.00
CA TRP A 24 10.42 -10.01 -11.99
C TRP A 24 11.07 -11.03 -11.05
N ARG A 25 10.28 -12.00 -10.53
CA ARG A 25 10.70 -13.07 -9.61
C ARG A 25 11.18 -12.57 -8.23
N LYS A 26 10.91 -11.31 -7.85
CA LYS A 26 11.10 -10.86 -6.47
C LYS A 26 10.03 -11.51 -5.61
N LYS A 27 10.45 -12.15 -4.52
CA LYS A 27 9.57 -12.78 -3.53
C LYS A 27 9.09 -11.74 -2.52
N TYR A 28 7.84 -11.88 -2.15
CA TYR A 28 7.14 -11.06 -1.16
C TYR A 28 6.50 -11.98 -0.12
N HIS A 29 6.40 -11.48 1.10
CA HIS A 29 5.77 -12.14 2.22
C HIS A 29 4.72 -11.20 2.79
N PHE A 30 3.49 -11.67 2.88
CA PHE A 30 2.37 -10.96 3.46
C PHE A 30 1.77 -11.77 4.61
N LYS A 31 1.23 -11.05 5.60
CA LYS A 31 0.27 -11.59 6.56
C LYS A 31 -1.13 -11.24 6.08
N ILE A 32 -2.03 -12.22 5.99
CA ILE A 32 -3.43 -12.03 5.60
C ILE A 32 -4.35 -12.33 6.77
N PHE A 33 -5.31 -11.44 7.01
CA PHE A 33 -6.34 -11.64 8.03
C PHE A 33 -7.66 -11.01 7.61
N SER A 34 -8.76 -11.69 7.91
CA SER A 34 -10.12 -11.23 7.63
C SER A 34 -10.89 -11.10 8.93
N PHE A 35 -11.51 -9.94 9.18
CA PHE A 35 -12.22 -9.65 10.43
C PHE A 35 -13.44 -8.75 10.20
N PRO A 36 -14.47 -8.82 11.07
CA PRO A 36 -15.68 -8.04 10.90
C PRO A 36 -15.43 -6.57 11.24
N ILE A 37 -16.09 -5.69 10.49
CA ILE A 37 -16.13 -4.24 10.70
C ILE A 37 -17.60 -3.75 10.62
N PRO A 38 -17.93 -2.51 11.03
CA PRO A 38 -19.32 -2.05 11.08
C PRO A 38 -20.08 -2.07 9.73
N CYS A 39 -19.37 -2.11 8.60
CA CYS A 39 -19.97 -2.17 7.26
C CYS A 39 -19.79 -3.52 6.55
N GLY A 40 -19.29 -4.56 7.22
CA GLY A 40 -19.11 -5.88 6.61
C GLY A 40 -17.89 -6.63 7.15
N TRP A 41 -17.11 -7.20 6.24
CA TRP A 41 -15.83 -7.84 6.52
C TRP A 41 -14.69 -7.08 5.86
N LEU A 42 -13.61 -6.86 6.59
CA LEU A 42 -12.33 -6.36 6.06
C LEU A 42 -11.38 -7.54 5.89
N SER A 43 -10.97 -7.80 4.66
CA SER A 43 -9.83 -8.68 4.35
C SER A 43 -8.61 -7.82 4.08
N GLU A 44 -7.59 -7.95 4.92
CA GLU A 44 -6.37 -7.15 4.87
C GLU A 44 -5.14 -8.03 4.64
N ALA A 45 -4.21 -7.51 3.83
CA ALA A 45 -2.86 -8.05 3.70
C ALA A 45 -1.83 -6.97 4.01
N ILE A 46 -0.87 -7.27 4.91
CA ILE A 46 0.25 -6.38 5.23
C ILE A 46 1.57 -7.10 4.89
N GLU A 47 2.44 -6.42 4.14
CA GLU A 47 3.77 -6.92 3.80
C GLU A 47 4.63 -7.04 5.06
N VAL A 48 5.28 -8.19 5.21
CA VAL A 48 6.24 -8.45 6.28
C VAL A 48 7.60 -7.98 5.81
N LEU A 49 8.05 -6.86 6.36
CA LEU A 49 9.37 -6.30 6.15
C LEU A 49 10.20 -6.38 7.42
N LYS A 50 11.51 -6.61 7.25
CA LYS A 50 12.49 -6.31 8.30
C LYS A 50 12.62 -4.79 8.40
N ASP A 51 12.86 -4.28 9.60
CA ASP A 51 13.02 -2.84 9.81
C ASP A 51 14.07 -2.27 8.86
N ASN A 52 13.61 -1.35 8.01
CA ASN A 52 14.40 -0.70 7.00
C ASN A 52 13.86 0.72 6.79
N PRO A 53 14.70 1.77 6.93
CA PRO A 53 14.23 3.15 6.82
C PRO A 53 13.87 3.57 5.38
N VAL A 54 14.21 2.77 4.37
CA VAL A 54 13.98 3.06 2.95
C VAL A 54 12.69 2.44 2.42
N PHE A 55 12.25 1.33 3.01
CA PHE A 55 11.07 0.60 2.55
C PHE A 55 9.88 0.81 3.48
N GLU A 56 8.69 0.81 2.90
CA GLU A 56 7.42 0.84 3.63
C GLU A 56 6.61 -0.40 3.27
N ARG A 57 5.87 -0.92 4.26
CA ARG A 57 5.04 -2.12 4.09
C ARG A 57 3.91 -1.81 3.12
N ARG A 58 3.85 -2.57 2.03
CA ARG A 58 2.65 -2.58 1.18
C ARG A 58 1.47 -3.11 1.99
N MET A 59 0.31 -2.51 1.78
CA MET A 59 -0.94 -3.01 2.38
C MET A 59 -2.05 -2.98 1.33
N PHE A 60 -2.85 -4.04 1.35
CA PHE A 60 -3.97 -4.24 0.44
C PHE A 60 -5.20 -4.58 1.26
N GLN A 61 -6.34 -4.01 0.90
CA GLN A 61 -7.60 -4.21 1.61
C GLN A 61 -8.74 -4.47 0.61
N ILE A 62 -9.75 -5.21 1.06
CA ILE A 62 -11.06 -5.36 0.43
C ILE A 62 -12.11 -5.34 1.53
N ILE A 63 -13.18 -4.57 1.31
CA ILE A 63 -14.39 -4.62 2.13
C ILE A 63 -15.43 -5.44 1.39
N SER A 64 -16.03 -6.42 2.07
CA SER A 64 -17.12 -7.23 1.53
C SER A 64 -18.34 -7.21 2.46
N ASP A 65 -19.52 -7.49 1.92
CA ASP A 65 -20.77 -7.52 2.68
C ASP A 65 -20.76 -8.59 3.80
N PHE A 66 -21.70 -8.49 4.74
CA PHE A 66 -21.77 -9.37 5.91
C PHE A 66 -22.03 -10.85 5.57
N ASP A 67 -22.76 -11.11 4.49
CA ASP A 67 -23.09 -12.44 3.97
C ASP A 67 -22.09 -12.95 2.91
N ALA A 68 -21.00 -12.21 2.71
CA ALA A 68 -19.99 -12.58 1.74
C ALA A 68 -19.27 -13.89 2.10
N ASP A 69 -18.91 -14.63 1.05
CA ASP A 69 -17.98 -15.75 1.15
C ASP A 69 -16.56 -15.21 1.39
N ILE A 70 -16.06 -15.36 2.62
CA ILE A 70 -14.74 -14.87 3.05
C ILE A 70 -13.62 -15.52 2.23
N GLU A 71 -13.73 -16.80 1.85
CA GLU A 71 -12.70 -17.46 1.03
C GLU A 71 -12.61 -16.79 -0.35
N LYS A 72 -13.76 -16.44 -0.92
CA LYS A 72 -13.83 -15.69 -2.17
C LYS A 72 -13.25 -14.28 -2.02
N SER A 73 -13.55 -13.56 -0.94
CA SER A 73 -12.96 -12.24 -0.66
C SER A 73 -11.43 -12.32 -0.54
N GLU A 74 -10.90 -13.36 0.11
CA GLU A 74 -9.45 -13.57 0.21
C GLU A 74 -8.81 -13.94 -1.13
N LEU A 75 -9.49 -14.69 -2.01
CA LEU A 75 -9.01 -14.93 -3.36
C LEU A 75 -8.92 -13.62 -4.18
N GLN A 76 -9.91 -12.74 -4.04
CA GLN A 76 -9.88 -11.42 -4.65
C GLN A 76 -8.73 -10.56 -4.09
N LEU A 77 -8.51 -10.61 -2.78
CA LEU A 77 -7.39 -9.92 -2.12
C LEU A 77 -6.05 -10.43 -2.67
N LYS A 78 -5.85 -11.75 -2.77
CA LYS A 78 -4.64 -12.35 -3.35
C LYS A 78 -4.42 -11.93 -4.80
N ALA A 79 -5.48 -11.86 -5.60
CA ALA A 79 -5.42 -11.35 -6.96
C ALA A 79 -5.01 -9.87 -7.00
N ARG A 80 -5.55 -9.06 -6.08
CA ARG A 80 -5.20 -7.63 -5.93
C ARG A 80 -3.74 -7.44 -5.51
N ILE A 81 -3.23 -8.23 -4.55
CA ILE A 81 -1.81 -8.25 -4.19
C ILE A 81 -0.97 -8.54 -5.44
N LYS A 82 -1.34 -9.57 -6.21
CA LYS A 82 -0.60 -9.95 -7.42
C LYS A 82 -0.57 -8.83 -8.46
N ARG A 83 -1.68 -8.12 -8.67
CA ARG A 83 -1.71 -6.93 -9.55
C ARG A 83 -0.78 -5.84 -9.02
N GLY A 84 -0.92 -5.48 -7.74
CA GLY A 84 -0.15 -4.40 -7.11
C GLY A 84 1.36 -4.62 -7.10
N ILE A 85 1.85 -5.84 -6.85
CA ILE A 85 3.30 -6.14 -6.88
C ILE A 85 3.85 -6.24 -8.31
N ASN A 86 3.01 -6.50 -9.32
CA ASN A 86 3.42 -6.55 -10.72
C ASN A 86 3.40 -5.18 -11.40
N LYS A 87 2.90 -4.16 -10.70
CA LYS A 87 2.89 -2.78 -11.14
C LYS A 87 4.02 -2.00 -10.49
N ARG A 88 4.61 -1.09 -11.26
CA ARG A 88 5.60 -0.12 -10.80
C ARG A 88 5.22 1.23 -11.41
N TYR A 89 5.04 2.22 -10.55
CA TYR A 89 4.84 3.62 -10.91
C TYR A 89 6.16 4.36 -11.01
N LEU A 90 7.19 3.87 -10.29
CA LEU A 90 8.50 4.47 -10.23
C LEU A 90 9.51 3.67 -11.05
N ILE A 91 10.35 4.41 -11.77
CA ILE A 91 11.56 3.90 -12.43
C ILE A 91 12.79 4.54 -11.80
N SER A 92 13.94 3.87 -11.92
CA SER A 92 15.23 4.44 -11.54
C SER A 92 15.94 4.93 -12.79
N ASN A 93 16.30 6.21 -12.79
CA ASN A 93 17.11 6.81 -13.83
C ASN A 93 18.57 6.30 -13.76
N PRO A 94 19.35 6.44 -14.84
CA PRO A 94 20.76 6.03 -14.85
C PRO A 94 21.63 6.70 -13.77
N ASP A 95 21.23 7.88 -13.30
CA ASP A 95 21.88 8.62 -12.22
C ASP A 95 21.43 8.21 -10.81
N GLY A 96 20.54 7.20 -10.71
CA GLY A 96 20.03 6.65 -9.46
C GLY A 96 18.80 7.35 -8.90
N ARG A 97 18.37 8.49 -9.49
CA ARG A 97 17.16 9.20 -9.03
C ARG A 97 15.89 8.46 -9.45
N LEU A 98 14.82 8.66 -8.69
CA LEU A 98 13.50 8.13 -9.03
C LEU A 98 12.80 9.05 -10.03
N ALA A 99 12.04 8.45 -10.94
CA ALA A 99 11.19 9.17 -11.88
C ALA A 99 9.87 8.42 -12.06
N ILE A 100 8.87 9.14 -12.55
CA ILE A 100 7.57 8.58 -12.94
C ILE A 100 7.76 7.75 -14.20
N GLY A 101 7.13 6.58 -14.25
CA GLY A 101 7.15 5.71 -15.42
C GLY A 101 6.55 6.37 -16.68
N GLU A 102 6.77 5.75 -17.83
CA GLU A 102 6.36 6.29 -19.14
C GLU A 102 4.84 6.48 -19.29
N ASP A 103 4.02 5.79 -18.48
CA ASP A 103 2.56 5.95 -18.49
C ASP A 103 2.08 7.23 -17.79
N GLY A 104 2.99 7.98 -17.16
CA GLY A 104 2.71 9.23 -16.45
C GLY A 104 1.81 9.05 -15.23
N LYS A 105 1.53 7.81 -14.81
CA LYS A 105 0.66 7.52 -13.69
C LYS A 105 1.47 7.39 -12.41
N VAL A 106 0.87 7.86 -11.33
CA VAL A 106 1.43 7.76 -9.98
C VAL A 106 0.34 7.30 -9.04
N ALA A 107 0.61 6.28 -8.23
CA ALA A 107 -0.24 5.90 -7.13
C ALA A 107 0.59 5.43 -5.94
N GLY A 108 0.03 5.58 -4.76
CA GLY A 108 0.67 5.26 -3.50
C GLY A 108 -0.26 5.54 -2.32
N ARG A 109 0.27 5.44 -1.11
CA ARG A 109 -0.48 5.73 0.13
C ARG A 109 0.19 6.85 0.91
N ILE A 110 -0.62 7.82 1.35
CA ILE A 110 -0.17 8.89 2.24
C ILE A 110 -0.12 8.33 3.66
N LEU A 111 1.02 8.46 4.32
CA LEU A 111 1.28 7.94 5.66
C LEU A 111 1.83 9.03 6.58
N TRP A 112 1.75 8.78 7.88
CA TRP A 112 2.26 9.67 8.93
C TRP A 112 3.25 8.91 9.81
N ASP A 113 4.32 9.59 10.18
CA ASP A 113 5.33 9.10 11.11
C ASP A 113 6.03 10.31 11.76
N GLN A 114 6.20 10.29 13.08
CA GLN A 114 6.81 11.38 13.84
C GLN A 114 8.31 11.51 13.55
N GLU A 115 8.94 10.43 13.09
CA GLU A 115 10.39 10.30 13.01
C GLU A 115 10.92 10.39 11.57
N VAL A 116 10.11 10.77 10.58
CA VAL A 116 10.55 10.86 9.17
C VAL A 116 11.68 11.89 9.05
N PRO A 117 12.94 11.47 8.82
CA PRO A 117 14.06 12.40 8.73
C PRO A 117 13.90 13.24 7.45
N GLY A 118 13.98 14.56 7.58
CA GLY A 118 13.93 15.48 6.44
C GLY A 118 12.54 15.88 5.94
N SER A 119 11.45 15.46 6.61
CA SER A 119 10.09 15.93 6.29
C SER A 119 9.62 16.95 7.33
N GLU A 120 9.36 18.19 6.90
CA GLU A 120 8.74 19.21 7.77
C GLU A 120 7.28 18.87 8.12
N PHE A 121 6.66 17.95 7.37
CA PHE A 121 5.23 17.70 7.41
C PHE A 121 4.84 16.44 8.21
N GLN A 122 5.80 15.70 8.77
CA GLN A 122 5.56 14.39 9.43
C GLN A 122 4.75 13.41 8.56
N ARG A 123 4.77 13.62 7.25
CA ARG A 123 4.10 12.82 6.24
C ARG A 123 5.13 12.32 5.25
N TYR A 124 4.85 11.14 4.74
CA TYR A 124 5.59 10.49 3.67
C TYR A 124 4.62 9.64 2.86
N PHE A 125 5.08 9.15 1.72
CA PHE A 125 4.30 8.38 0.78
C PHE A 125 4.90 6.98 0.66
N GLU A 126 4.06 5.97 0.73
CA GLU A 126 4.42 4.63 0.25
C GLU A 126 4.15 4.55 -1.24
N MET A 127 5.19 4.30 -2.03
CA MET A 127 5.08 4.10 -3.46
C MET A 127 5.98 2.95 -3.89
N ASP A 128 5.39 1.95 -4.54
CA ASP A 128 6.07 0.72 -4.93
C ASP A 128 6.84 0.02 -3.78
N GLY A 129 6.38 0.17 -2.55
CA GLY A 129 7.00 -0.34 -1.32
C GLY A 129 8.16 0.52 -0.80
N LYS A 130 8.41 1.71 -1.37
CA LYS A 130 9.43 2.65 -0.91
C LYS A 130 8.80 3.75 -0.07
N LYS A 131 9.53 4.22 0.95
CA LYS A 131 9.26 5.49 1.62
C LYS A 131 9.75 6.62 0.73
N ILE A 132 8.85 7.57 0.45
CA ILE A 132 9.12 8.76 -0.35
C ILE A 132 8.76 9.98 0.50
N THR A 133 9.69 10.91 0.72
CA THR A 133 9.39 12.15 1.47
C THR A 133 8.52 13.11 0.66
N ALA A 134 8.06 14.20 1.27
CA ALA A 134 7.31 15.23 0.55
C ALA A 134 8.15 15.88 -0.56
N GLU A 135 9.42 16.16 -0.26
CA GLU A 135 10.39 16.76 -1.19
C GLU A 135 10.66 15.82 -2.35
N GLU A 136 10.95 14.54 -2.08
CA GLU A 136 11.15 13.52 -3.11
C GLU A 136 9.90 13.37 -3.97
N PHE A 137 8.71 13.38 -3.36
CA PHE A 137 7.45 13.29 -4.09
C PHE A 137 7.26 14.46 -5.05
N ILE A 138 7.58 15.69 -4.63
CA ILE A 138 7.52 16.87 -5.52
C ILE A 138 8.57 16.78 -6.63
N GLU A 139 9.79 16.31 -6.34
CA GLU A 139 10.84 16.16 -7.36
C GLU A 139 10.44 15.18 -8.47
N LEU A 140 9.65 14.14 -8.18
CA LEU A 140 9.13 13.21 -9.20
C LEU A 140 8.39 13.92 -10.34
N PHE A 141 7.73 15.04 -10.05
CA PHE A 141 6.94 15.80 -11.03
C PHE A 141 7.74 16.89 -11.76
N SER A 142 9.03 17.05 -11.47
CA SER A 142 9.87 18.07 -12.13
C SER A 142 9.85 17.98 -13.67
N SER A 143 9.72 16.78 -14.22
CA SER A 143 9.60 16.55 -15.67
C SER A 143 8.26 16.99 -16.29
N PHE A 144 7.27 17.33 -15.47
CA PHE A 144 5.92 17.74 -15.87
C PHE A 144 5.68 19.25 -15.69
N GLU A 145 6.74 20.06 -15.61
CA GLU A 145 6.61 21.51 -15.51
C GLU A 145 5.70 22.09 -16.62
N GLY A 146 4.70 22.88 -16.21
CA GLY A 146 3.72 23.49 -17.12
C GLY A 146 2.52 22.60 -17.49
N TRP A 147 2.45 21.36 -16.98
CA TRP A 147 1.32 20.47 -17.24
C TRP A 147 0.15 20.73 -16.29
N ASN A 148 -1.08 20.50 -16.77
CA ASN A 148 -2.26 20.43 -15.90
C ASN A 148 -2.35 19.04 -15.26
N PHE A 149 -2.78 18.97 -14.00
CA PHE A 149 -2.92 17.71 -13.27
C PHE A 149 -4.27 17.59 -12.54
N ARG A 150 -4.62 16.35 -12.18
CA ARG A 150 -5.77 16.00 -11.33
C ARG A 150 -5.34 14.93 -10.35
N LEU A 151 -5.73 15.07 -9.10
CA LEU A 151 -5.56 14.04 -8.07
C LEU A 151 -6.89 13.35 -7.79
N GLN A 152 -6.82 12.05 -7.49
CA GLN A 152 -7.94 11.26 -7.01
C GLN A 152 -7.55 10.61 -5.69
N MET A 153 -8.37 10.80 -4.67
CA MET A 153 -8.23 10.13 -3.39
C MET A 153 -9.19 8.95 -3.36
N LEU A 154 -8.67 7.78 -3.00
CA LEU A 154 -9.39 6.51 -2.96
C LEU A 154 -9.30 5.93 -1.55
N ASP A 155 -10.35 5.22 -1.12
CA ASP A 155 -10.27 4.44 0.11
C ASP A 155 -9.24 3.29 -0.06
N PRO A 156 -8.49 2.88 0.98
CA PRO A 156 -7.53 1.79 0.86
C PRO A 156 -8.13 0.46 0.35
N SER A 157 -9.44 0.27 0.49
CA SER A 157 -10.17 -0.89 -0.02
C SER A 157 -10.57 -0.79 -1.50
N GLU A 158 -10.41 0.37 -2.16
CA GLU A 158 -10.75 0.59 -3.58
C GLU A 158 -9.55 0.30 -4.49
N ASP A 159 -9.77 -0.33 -5.64
CA ASP A 159 -8.67 -0.68 -6.56
C ASP A 159 -8.09 0.58 -7.24
N LEU A 160 -6.76 0.67 -7.34
CA LEU A 160 -6.08 1.83 -7.91
C LEU A 160 -6.18 1.89 -9.44
N ASP A 161 -6.51 0.74 -10.06
CA ASP A 161 -6.50 0.53 -11.51
C ASP A 161 -7.89 0.22 -12.08
N GLY A 162 -8.93 0.78 -11.45
CA GLY A 162 -10.33 0.64 -11.88
C GLY A 162 -10.57 0.91 -13.37
#